data_AF-A0A9E1Q8A1-F1
#
_entry.id   AF-A0A9E1Q8A1-F1
#
_cell.length_a   1.000
_cell.length_b   1.000
_cell.length_c   1.000
_cell.angle_alpha   90.00
_cell.angle_beta   90.00
_cell.angle_gamma   90.00
#
_symmetry.space_group_name_H-M   'P 1'
#
loop_
_entity.id
_entity.type
_entity.pdbx_description
1 polymer ?
#
loop_
_entity_poly.entity_id
_entity_poly.type
_entity_poly.pdbx_seq_one_letter_code
_entity_poly.pdbx_strand_id
1 'polypeptide(L)'
;MPLHFDNVRKAVHAMLNDVVEQGFKHSLEFPNDSESAHKIIENANTSLTDIINFARKDNLMHNADVKQEAFRHTIKQAEKTSLKLLSEIQQMRRHQIMTKHKLKKSDLVTK
;
A
#
# COMPACT_ATOMS: atom_id res chain seq x y z
N MET A 1 -3.59 -24.42 -10.87
CA MET A 1 -3.41 -23.36 -11.88
C MET A 1 -2.00 -22.79 -11.78
N PRO A 2 -1.20 -22.79 -12.86
CA PRO A 2 0.10 -22.12 -12.88
C PRO A 2 -0.08 -20.60 -12.79
N LEU A 3 0.76 -19.93 -12.00
CA LEU A 3 0.76 -18.48 -11.89
C LEU A 3 1.55 -17.90 -13.06
N HIS A 4 0.87 -17.16 -13.93
CA HIS A 4 1.51 -16.43 -15.02
C HIS A 4 2.05 -15.10 -14.53
N PHE A 5 3.23 -14.71 -15.04
CA PHE A 5 3.86 -13.42 -14.72
C PHE A 5 2.88 -12.25 -14.89
N ASP A 6 2.04 -12.24 -15.92
CA ASP A 6 1.04 -11.19 -16.11
C ASP A 6 -0.03 -11.15 -15.02
N ASN A 7 -0.45 -12.30 -14.50
CA ASN A 7 -1.41 -12.36 -13.40
C ASN A 7 -0.77 -11.86 -12.09
N VAL A 8 0.49 -12.23 -11.84
CA VAL A 8 1.29 -11.72 -10.71
C VAL A 8 1.42 -10.20 -10.82
N ARG A 9 1.86 -9.70 -11.98
CA ARG A 9 2.00 -8.27 -12.25
C ARG A 9 0.69 -7.52 -12.00
N LYS A 10 -0.44 -7.99 -12.56
CA LYS A 10 -1.75 -7.37 -12.34
C LYS A 10 -2.15 -7.34 -10.87
N ALA A 11 -1.97 -8.44 -10.14
CA ALA A 11 -2.30 -8.52 -8.72
C ALA A 11 -1.45 -7.54 -7.88
N VAL A 12 -0.13 -7.51 -8.11
CA VAL A 12 0.79 -6.58 -7.44
C VAL A 12 0.41 -5.13 -7.72
N HIS A 13 0.14 -4.79 -8.99
CA HIS A 13 -0.31 -3.45 -9.37
C HIS A 13 -1.61 -3.08 -8.67
N ALA A 14 -2.62 -3.96 -8.64
CA ALA A 14 -3.89 -3.66 -7.99
C ALA A 14 -3.73 -3.39 -6.49
N MET A 15 -2.93 -4.20 -5.79
CA MET A 15 -2.71 -4.06 -4.34
C MET A 15 -2.01 -2.76 -3.96
N LEU A 16 -0.93 -2.40 -4.66
CA LEU A 16 -0.18 -1.18 -4.34
C LEU A 16 -0.84 0.09 -4.90
N ASN A 17 -1.62 -0.02 -5.97
CA ASN A 17 -2.40 1.09 -6.47
C ASN A 17 -3.51 1.51 -5.49
N ASP A 18 -4.14 0.56 -4.78
CA ASP A 18 -5.10 0.90 -3.72
C ASP A 18 -4.43 1.74 -2.61
N VAL A 19 -3.21 1.41 -2.21
CA VAL A 19 -2.44 2.22 -1.25
C VAL A 19 -2.26 3.66 -1.77
N VAL A 20 -1.87 3.82 -3.04
CA VAL A 20 -1.67 5.14 -3.65
C VAL A 20 -2.97 5.93 -3.67
N GLU A 21 -4.07 5.32 -4.10
CA GLU A 21 -5.38 5.95 -4.15
C GLU A 21 -5.85 6.39 -2.75
N GLN A 22 -5.67 5.53 -1.73
CA GLN A 22 -6.07 5.84 -0.36
C GLN A 22 -5.19 6.91 0.29
N GLY A 23 -3.90 6.93 -0.04
CA GLY A 23 -2.96 7.96 0.39
C GLY A 23 -3.31 9.31 -0.22
N PHE A 24 -3.64 9.33 -1.52
CA PHE A 24 -4.04 10.56 -2.21
C PHE A 24 -5.36 11.11 -1.68
N LYS A 25 -6.37 10.25 -1.46
CA LYS A 25 -7.61 10.65 -0.78
C LYS A 25 -7.33 11.27 0.59
N HIS A 26 -6.42 10.69 1.37
CA HIS A 26 -6.06 11.21 2.68
C HIS A 26 -5.39 12.59 2.62
N SER A 27 -4.44 12.80 1.70
CA SER A 27 -3.76 14.10 1.58
C SER A 27 -4.71 15.23 1.19
N LEU A 28 -5.75 14.93 0.41
CA LEU A 28 -6.82 15.88 0.09
C LEU A 28 -7.74 16.17 1.28
N GLU A 29 -8.10 15.15 2.06
CA GLU A 29 -9.00 15.29 3.23
C GLU A 29 -8.32 15.94 4.44
N PHE A 30 -7.00 15.75 4.59
CA PHE A 30 -6.20 16.21 5.72
C PHE A 30 -4.90 16.87 5.24
N PRO A 31 -4.96 18.13 4.73
CA PRO A 31 -3.78 18.81 4.18
C PRO A 31 -2.59 18.91 5.14
N ASN A 32 -2.85 18.99 6.44
CA ASN A 32 -1.82 19.06 7.49
C ASN A 32 -1.01 17.77 7.63
N ASP A 33 -1.53 16.63 7.16
CA ASP A 33 -0.85 15.32 7.17
C ASP A 33 -0.39 14.90 5.76
N SER A 34 -0.47 15.81 4.79
CA SER A 34 -0.19 15.51 3.38
C SER A 34 1.22 14.98 3.13
N GLU A 35 2.23 15.46 3.87
CA GLU A 35 3.61 14.98 3.77
C GLU A 35 3.73 13.49 4.17
N SER A 36 3.07 13.10 5.26
CA SER A 36 3.06 11.70 5.71
C SER A 36 2.34 10.80 4.70
N ALA A 37 1.23 11.28 4.12
CA ALA A 37 0.52 10.56 3.07
C ALA A 37 1.34 10.42 1.78
N HIS A 38 2.06 11.48 1.38
CA HIS A 38 2.98 11.44 0.23
C HIS A 38 4.12 10.44 0.45
N LYS A 39 4.67 10.35 1.66
CA LYS A 39 5.69 9.36 1.99
C LYS A 39 5.18 7.92 1.87
N ILE A 40 3.93 7.67 2.26
CA ILE A 40 3.31 6.35 2.08
C ILE A 40 3.13 6.03 0.58
N ILE A 41 2.69 7.01 -0.21
CA ILE A 41 2.57 6.87 -1.68
C ILE A 41 3.93 6.55 -2.31
N GLU A 42 4.98 7.26 -1.91
CA GLU A 42 6.35 7.03 -2.38
C GLU A 42 6.82 5.62 -2.01
N ASN A 43 6.60 5.19 -0.77
CA ASN A 43 6.93 3.84 -0.31
C ASN A 43 6.18 2.76 -1.11
N ALA A 44 4.92 3.00 -1.46
CA ALA A 44 4.13 2.09 -2.30
C ALA A 44 4.73 1.97 -3.71
N ASN A 45 5.12 3.09 -4.32
CA ASN A 45 5.72 3.12 -5.66
C ASN A 45 7.11 2.47 -5.70
N THR A 46 7.94 2.72 -4.69
CA THR A 46 9.25 2.05 -4.55
C THR A 46 9.07 0.55 -4.38
N SER A 47 8.16 0.14 -3.50
CA SER A 47 7.85 -1.28 -3.28
C SER A 47 7.34 -1.97 -4.55
N LEU A 48 6.49 -1.28 -5.33
CA LEU A 48 5.98 -1.78 -6.61
C LEU A 48 7.14 -2.05 -7.59
N THR A 49 8.08 -1.11 -7.67
CA THR A 49 9.26 -1.22 -8.53
C THR A 49 10.12 -2.43 -8.12
N ASP A 50 10.39 -2.60 -6.83
CA ASP A 50 11.19 -3.70 -6.31
C ASP A 50 10.52 -5.06 -6.58
N ILE A 51 9.22 -5.17 -6.28
CA ILE A 51 8.46 -6.41 -6.48
C ILE A 51 8.37 -6.79 -7.96
N ILE A 52 8.17 -5.82 -8.86
CA ILE A 52 8.20 -6.06 -10.31
C ILE A 52 9.57 -6.56 -10.75
N ASN A 53 10.64 -5.99 -10.20
CA ASN A 53 12.00 -6.42 -10.52
C ASN A 53 12.27 -7.85 -10.01
N PHE A 54 11.77 -8.23 -8.83
CA PHE A 54 11.82 -9.62 -8.35
C PHE A 54 11.02 -10.56 -9.26
N ALA A 55 9.76 -10.22 -9.57
CA ALA A 55 8.95 -11.02 -10.49
C ALA A 55 9.60 -11.19 -11.87
N ARG A 56 10.29 -10.16 -12.39
CA ARG A 56 11.03 -10.28 -13.66
C ARG A 56 12.18 -11.28 -13.56
N LYS A 57 12.93 -11.27 -12.45
CA LYS A 57 14.00 -12.23 -12.19
C LYS A 57 13.46 -13.66 -12.07
N ASP A 58 12.38 -13.84 -11.31
CA ASP A 58 11.69 -15.13 -11.14
C ASP A 58 11.22 -15.68 -12.49
N ASN A 59 10.76 -14.81 -13.40
CA ASN A 59 10.30 -15.21 -14.72
C ASN A 59 11.40 -15.81 -15.61
N LEU A 60 12.68 -15.47 -15.37
CA LEU A 60 13.83 -15.99 -16.10
C LEU A 60 14.29 -17.38 -15.61
N MET A 61 13.69 -17.92 -14.55
CA MET A 61 14.02 -19.25 -14.05
C MET A 61 13.53 -20.34 -15.00
N HIS A 62 14.39 -21.34 -15.25
CA HIS A 62 14.13 -22.43 -16.20
C HIS A 62 13.26 -23.54 -15.61
N ASN A 63 13.30 -23.74 -14.29
CA ASN A 63 12.47 -24.74 -13.60
C ASN A 63 11.09 -24.16 -13.30
N ALA A 64 10.04 -24.81 -13.81
CA ALA A 64 8.66 -24.35 -13.69
C ALA A 64 8.14 -24.36 -12.24
N ASP A 65 8.51 -25.36 -11.44
CA ASP A 65 8.05 -25.49 -10.05
C ASP A 65 8.72 -24.42 -9.17
N VAL A 66 10.03 -24.23 -9.34
CA VAL A 66 10.80 -23.19 -8.62
C VAL A 66 10.28 -21.80 -9.01
N LYS A 67 10.02 -21.57 -10.30
CA LYS A 67 9.43 -20.32 -10.80
C LYS A 67 8.06 -20.05 -10.21
N GLN A 68 7.20 -21.08 -10.13
CA GLN A 68 5.87 -20.93 -9.55
C GLN A 68 5.93 -20.59 -8.07
N GLU A 69 6.83 -21.22 -7.30
CA GLU A 69 7.00 -20.92 -5.88
C GLU A 69 7.59 -19.52 -5.67
N ALA A 70 8.54 -19.11 -6.50
CA ALA A 70 9.09 -17.75 -6.47
C ALA A 70 7.99 -16.71 -6.72
N PHE A 71 7.12 -16.91 -7.71
CA PHE A 71 5.98 -16.03 -7.94
C PHE A 71 4.98 -15.98 -6.77
N ARG A 72 4.73 -17.10 -6.09
CA ARG A 72 3.89 -17.11 -4.87
C ARG A 72 4.51 -16.27 -3.78
N HIS A 73 5.82 -16.40 -3.56
CA HIS A 73 6.53 -15.59 -2.58
C HIS A 73 6.44 -14.10 -2.91
N THR A 74 6.64 -13.74 -4.17
CA THR A 74 6.57 -12.36 -4.65
C THR A 74 5.16 -11.77 -4.47
N ILE A 75 4.09 -12.53 -4.75
CA ILE A 75 2.70 -12.12 -4.45
C ILE A 75 2.51 -11.89 -2.95
N LYS A 76 2.93 -12.85 -2.11
CA LYS A 76 2.76 -12.77 -0.66
C LYS A 76 3.50 -11.58 -0.06
N GLN A 77 4.67 -11.25 -0.60
CA GLN A 77 5.41 -10.06 -0.20
C GLN A 77 4.66 -8.78 -0.58
N ALA A 78 4.11 -8.71 -1.79
CA ALA A 78 3.31 -7.58 -2.24
C ALA A 78 2.07 -7.36 -1.38
N GLU A 79 1.35 -8.45 -1.08
CA GLU A 79 0.18 -8.43 -0.20
C GLU A 79 0.56 -7.89 1.18
N LYS A 80 1.60 -8.46 1.82
CA LYS A 80 2.07 -8.02 3.13
C LYS A 80 2.44 -6.54 3.15
N THR A 81 3.15 -6.06 2.13
CA THR A 81 3.53 -4.64 2.02
C THR A 81 2.32 -3.74 1.84
N SER A 82 1.39 -4.10 0.94
CA SER A 82 0.18 -3.31 0.71
C SER A 82 -0.69 -3.19 1.97
N LEU A 83 -0.92 -4.30 2.68
CA LEU A 83 -1.68 -4.31 3.93
C LEU A 83 -1.03 -3.47 5.03
N LYS A 84 0.31 -3.50 5.12
CA LYS A 84 1.05 -2.66 6.06
C LYS A 84 0.81 -1.17 5.77
N LEU A 85 1.00 -0.75 4.53
CA LEU A 85 0.85 0.65 4.14
C LEU A 85 -0.61 1.13 4.26
N LEU A 86 -1.59 0.28 3.92
CA LEU A 86 -3.01 0.57 4.15
C LEU A 86 -3.31 0.75 5.65
N SER A 87 -2.74 -0.09 6.51
CA SER A 87 -2.88 0.03 7.96
C SER A 87 -2.33 1.36 8.47
N GLU A 88 -1.18 1.81 7.95
CA GLU A 88 -0.60 3.11 8.28
C GLU A 88 -1.55 4.26 7.90
N ILE A 89 -2.11 4.25 6.68
CA ILE A 89 -3.11 5.25 6.24
C ILE A 89 -4.36 5.22 7.14
N GLN A 90 -4.85 4.04 7.49
CA GLN A 90 -6.01 3.88 8.37
C GLN A 90 -5.74 4.44 9.77
N GLN A 91 -4.54 4.22 10.32
CA GLN A 91 -4.14 4.80 11.58
C GLN A 91 -4.11 6.32 11.49
N MET A 92 -3.53 6.92 10.45
CA MET A 92 -3.53 8.37 10.25
C MET A 92 -4.95 8.95 10.23
N ARG A 93 -5.87 8.33 9.46
CA ARG A 93 -7.29 8.74 9.44
C ARG A 93 -7.93 8.70 10.83
N ARG A 94 -7.70 7.63 11.60
CA ARG A 94 -8.26 7.52 12.96
C ARG A 94 -7.74 8.62 13.88
N HIS A 95 -6.44 8.91 13.85
CA HIS A 95 -5.85 9.99 14.65
C HIS A 95 -6.48 11.34 14.30
N GLN A 96 -6.61 11.65 13.02
CA GLN A 96 -7.20 12.91 12.59
C GLN A 96 -8.68 13.05 12.96
N ILE A 97 -9.48 11.98 12.82
CA ILE A 97 -10.88 11.96 13.25
C ILE A 97 -10.98 12.21 14.76
N MET A 98 -10.16 11.53 15.58
CA MET A 98 -10.15 11.72 17.03
C MET A 98 -9.75 13.15 17.42
N THR A 99 -8.74 13.73 16.78
CA THR A 99 -8.32 15.12 17.02
C THR A 99 -9.42 16.11 16.65
N LYS A 100 -10.07 15.96 15.50
CA LYS A 100 -11.23 16.78 15.10
C LYS A 100 -12.37 16.69 16.11
N HIS A 101 -12.69 15.49 16.63
CA HIS A 101 -13.73 15.32 17.63
C HIS A 101 -13.38 15.91 19.00
N LYS A 102 -12.11 15.86 19.42
CA LYS A 102 -11.65 16.49 20.68
C LYS A 102 -11.76 18.01 20.59
N LEU A 103 -11.32 18.61 19.49
CA LEU A 103 -11.43 20.06 19.27
C LEU A 103 -12.90 20.53 19.33
N LYS A 104 -13.81 19.85 18.62
CA LYS A 104 -15.24 20.17 18.65
C LYS A 104 -15.87 20.09 20.04
N LYS A 105 -15.42 19.16 20.89
CA LYS A 105 -15.93 19.04 22.27
C LYS A 105 -15.40 20.16 23.17
N SER A 106 -14.11 20.49 23.07
CA SER A 106 -13.52 21.58 23.84
C SER A 106 -14.17 22.92 23.52
N ASP A 107 -14.48 23.20 22.25
CA ASP A 107 -15.16 24.43 21.82
C ASP A 107 -16.60 24.56 22.33
N LEU A 108 -17.24 23.45 22.71
CA LEU A 108 -18.58 23.42 23.29
C LEU A 108 -18.59 23.66 24.81
N VAL A 109 -17.45 23.49 25.49
CA VAL A 109 -17.33 23.70 26.94
C VAL A 109 -17.01 25.17 27.28
N THR A 110 -16.53 25.94 26.30
CA THR A 110 -16.12 27.34 26.48
C THR A 110 -17.21 28.37 26.14
N LYS A 111 -18.46 27.95 25.94
CA LYS A 111 -19.63 28.83 25.74
C LYS A 111 -20.60 28.72 26.91
#